data_AF-A0A672LN78-F1
#
_entry.id   AF-A0A672LN78-F1
#
_cell.length_a   1.000
_cell.length_b   1.000
_cell.length_c   1.000
_cell.angle_alpha   90.00
_cell.angle_beta   90.00
_cell.angle_gamma   90.00
#
_symmetry.space_group_name_H-M   'P 1'
#
loop_
_entity.id
_entity.type
_entity.pdbx_description
1 polymer ?
#
loop_
_entity_poly.entity_id
_entity_poly.type
_entity_poly.pdbx_seq_one_letter_code
_entity_poly.pdbx_strand_id
1 'polypeptide(L)'
;LRTSLDLYASVMHCQSLPGVPTRHKDIDVFIIRENTEGKYSSMEHENVPGVVESLKIITCVNSLRISEYAFNLAREKGSRKVTAVHKLGDGLFLRCCKEVAAGYPEITFDNMIVDNTTMQLVSKPQHNVCAGLDYAVFETATRNTRKSIANKNIANPTATLLASCLMVQHLKWSTLLCLRSREEDRAHQNRSELHFSSHAPLAHGSPKNTRDAW
;
A
#
# COMPACT_ATOMS: atom_id res chain seq x y z
N LEU A 1 -1.43 -10.30 16.25
CA LEU A 1 -2.19 -9.02 16.27
C LEU A 1 -3.18 -8.90 15.11
N ARG A 2 -2.76 -8.88 13.85
CA ARG A 2 -3.68 -8.71 12.71
C ARG A 2 -4.67 -9.88 12.56
N THR A 3 -4.16 -11.11 12.53
CA THR A 3 -5.00 -12.32 12.49
C THR A 3 -5.85 -12.46 13.75
N SER A 4 -5.29 -12.18 14.93
CA SER A 4 -6.00 -12.29 16.21
C SER A 4 -7.12 -11.27 16.41
N LEU A 5 -7.06 -10.13 15.72
CA LEU A 5 -8.08 -9.07 15.76
C LEU A 5 -8.96 -9.06 14.49
N ASP A 6 -8.81 -10.05 13.61
CA ASP A 6 -9.44 -10.12 12.29
C ASP A 6 -9.35 -8.81 11.47
N LEU A 7 -8.18 -8.17 11.50
CA LEU A 7 -7.87 -6.99 10.70
C LEU A 7 -7.56 -7.40 9.25
N TYR A 8 -8.59 -7.86 8.54
CA TYR A 8 -8.49 -8.52 7.25
C TYR A 8 -8.13 -7.60 6.09
N ALA A 9 -8.48 -6.31 6.17
CA ALA A 9 -8.15 -5.33 5.16
C ALA A 9 -7.04 -4.41 5.64
N SER A 10 -5.96 -4.35 4.87
CA SER A 10 -4.89 -3.35 5.01
C SER A 10 -5.03 -2.34 3.88
N VAL A 11 -5.21 -1.06 4.22
CA VAL A 11 -5.40 0.01 3.24
C VAL A 11 -4.26 1.00 3.31
N MET A 12 -3.76 1.40 2.14
CA MET A 12 -2.73 2.39 1.97
C MET A 12 -3.20 3.43 0.96
N HIS A 13 -3.09 4.71 1.29
CA HIS A 13 -3.34 5.81 0.37
C HIS A 13 -1.99 6.39 -0.09
N CYS A 14 -1.68 6.21 -1.37
CA CYS A 14 -0.50 6.72 -2.03
C CYS A 14 -0.88 7.95 -2.86
N GLN A 15 -0.59 9.13 -2.34
CA GLN A 15 -0.88 10.39 -3.00
C GLN A 15 0.40 11.17 -3.28
N SER A 16 0.50 11.78 -4.46
CA SER A 16 1.52 12.78 -4.76
C SER A 16 1.28 14.01 -3.90
N LEU A 17 2.26 14.39 -3.08
CA LEU A 17 2.23 15.64 -2.33
C LEU A 17 2.88 16.74 -3.18
N PRO A 18 2.17 17.82 -3.56
CA PRO A 18 2.72 18.87 -4.42
C PRO A 18 4.03 19.53 -3.92
N GLY A 19 4.34 19.45 -2.61
CA GLY A 19 5.58 19.98 -2.02
C GLY A 19 6.77 19.01 -2.02
N VAL A 20 6.55 17.73 -2.33
CA VAL A 20 7.59 16.70 -2.33
C VAL A 20 7.87 16.28 -3.77
N PRO A 21 8.95 16.80 -4.40
CA PRO A 21 9.27 16.43 -5.77
C PRO A 21 9.67 14.96 -5.82
N THR A 22 9.00 14.20 -6.68
CA THR A 22 9.40 12.82 -7.02
C THR A 22 9.39 12.66 -8.55
N ARG A 23 9.84 11.50 -9.03
CA ARG A 23 9.87 11.18 -10.47
C ARG A 23 8.47 11.20 -11.11
N HIS A 24 7.44 10.91 -10.33
CA HIS A 24 6.06 10.83 -10.80
C HIS A 24 5.18 11.85 -10.09
N LYS A 25 4.21 12.41 -10.82
CA LYS A 25 3.26 13.40 -10.32
C LYS A 25 1.84 12.89 -10.52
N ASP A 26 0.91 13.53 -9.82
CA ASP A 26 -0.53 13.29 -9.95
C ASP A 26 -0.93 11.83 -9.68
N ILE A 27 -0.28 11.22 -8.67
CA ILE A 27 -0.63 9.92 -8.16
C ILE A 27 -1.73 10.11 -7.10
N ASP A 28 -2.83 9.38 -7.24
CA ASP A 28 -3.86 9.23 -6.22
C ASP A 28 -4.39 7.79 -6.26
N VAL A 29 -3.73 6.93 -5.50
CA VAL A 29 -3.91 5.47 -5.57
C VAL A 29 -4.14 4.95 -4.17
N PHE A 30 -5.27 4.30 -3.98
CA PHE A 30 -5.43 3.43 -2.83
C PHE A 30 -4.86 2.05 -3.18
N ILE A 31 -4.33 1.35 -2.18
CA ILE A 31 -3.93 -0.05 -2.24
C ILE A 31 -4.61 -0.77 -1.09
N ILE A 32 -5.41 -1.78 -1.43
CA ILE A 32 -6.08 -2.65 -0.46
C ILE A 32 -5.42 -3.99 -0.54
N ARG A 33 -5.19 -4.59 0.62
CA ARG A 33 -4.58 -5.88 0.72
C ARG A 33 -5.27 -6.72 1.76
N GLU A 34 -5.61 -7.94 1.37
CA GLU A 34 -5.97 -9.01 2.30
C GLU A 34 -4.77 -9.28 3.24
N ASN A 35 -5.04 -9.37 4.54
CA ASN A 35 -4.04 -9.31 5.60
C ASN A 35 -4.13 -10.45 6.61
N THR A 36 -5.00 -11.44 6.39
CA THR A 36 -5.21 -12.59 7.28
C THR A 36 -4.82 -13.94 6.68
N GLU A 37 -4.76 -14.07 5.34
CA GLU A 37 -4.41 -15.31 4.65
C GLU A 37 -3.26 -15.13 3.64
N GLY A 38 -3.17 -16.02 2.65
CA GLY A 38 -2.10 -16.06 1.68
C GLY A 38 -0.84 -16.67 2.26
N LYS A 39 0.29 -15.98 2.09
CA LYS A 39 1.60 -16.40 2.65
C LYS A 39 1.74 -16.09 4.14
N TYR A 40 0.79 -15.38 4.73
CA TYR A 40 0.82 -15.02 6.15
C TYR A 40 0.36 -16.13 7.08
N SER A 41 -0.13 -17.25 6.53
CA SER A 41 -0.44 -18.46 7.30
C SER A 41 0.82 -19.05 7.96
N SER A 42 2.02 -18.71 7.48
CA SER A 42 3.32 -19.23 7.95
C SER A 42 3.32 -20.76 8.05
N MET A 43 2.59 -21.41 7.14
CA MET A 43 2.47 -22.85 7.07
C MET A 43 3.58 -23.39 6.18
N GLU A 44 4.70 -23.71 6.83
CA GLU A 44 5.91 -24.21 6.18
C GLU A 44 6.32 -25.52 6.83
N HIS A 45 6.76 -26.47 6.03
CA HIS A 45 7.31 -27.73 6.51
C HIS A 45 8.39 -28.24 5.57
N GLU A 46 9.30 -29.04 6.11
CA GLU A 46 10.33 -29.72 5.35
C GLU A 46 9.92 -31.20 5.25
N ASN A 47 9.51 -31.63 4.06
CA ASN A 47 8.97 -32.96 3.84
C ASN A 47 10.08 -34.03 3.86
N VAL A 48 11.23 -33.69 3.24
CA VAL A 48 12.49 -34.44 3.33
C VAL A 48 13.64 -33.44 3.47
N PRO A 49 14.80 -33.84 4.02
CA PRO A 49 15.94 -32.94 4.17
C PRO A 49 16.31 -32.24 2.84
N GLY A 50 16.24 -30.91 2.84
CA GLY A 50 16.46 -30.04 1.68
C GLY A 50 15.23 -29.68 0.85
N VAL A 51 14.02 -30.18 1.18
CA VAL A 51 12.78 -29.90 0.44
C VAL A 51 11.77 -29.21 1.34
N VAL A 52 11.69 -27.88 1.20
CA VAL A 52 10.79 -27.01 1.96
C VAL A 52 9.57 -26.64 1.14
N GLU A 53 8.40 -26.89 1.71
CA GLU A 53 7.11 -26.51 1.17
C GLU A 53 6.54 -25.33 1.97
N SER A 54 5.98 -24.33 1.28
CA SER A 54 5.31 -23.18 1.87
C SER A 54 3.90 -23.08 1.29
N LEU A 55 2.90 -23.22 2.15
CA LEU A 55 1.50 -23.32 1.76
C LEU A 55 0.83 -21.93 1.74
N LYS A 56 0.42 -21.51 0.55
CA LYS A 56 -0.42 -20.32 0.36
C LYS A 56 -1.89 -20.71 0.43
N ILE A 57 -2.59 -20.26 1.47
CA ILE A 57 -4.02 -20.52 1.63
C ILE A 57 -4.81 -19.31 1.11
N ILE A 58 -5.76 -19.55 0.20
CA ILE A 58 -6.73 -18.56 -0.26
C ILE A 58 -8.12 -19.15 -0.07
N THR A 59 -9.02 -18.40 0.56
CA THR A 59 -10.39 -18.84 0.79
C THR A 59 -11.39 -17.96 0.06
N CYS A 60 -12.52 -18.56 -0.33
CA CYS A 60 -13.61 -17.84 -0.99
C CYS A 60 -14.18 -16.75 -0.08
N VAL A 61 -14.37 -17.06 1.20
CA VAL A 61 -14.90 -16.14 2.21
C VAL A 61 -14.03 -14.88 2.33
N ASN A 62 -12.71 -15.05 2.47
CA ASN A 62 -11.79 -13.92 2.61
C ASN A 62 -11.63 -13.12 1.31
N SER A 63 -11.69 -13.80 0.15
CA SER A 63 -11.65 -13.17 -1.16
C SER A 63 -12.90 -12.33 -1.45
N LEU A 64 -14.08 -12.81 -1.05
CA LEU A 64 -15.33 -12.06 -1.19
C LEU A 64 -15.32 -10.82 -0.29
N ARG A 65 -15.05 -10.97 1.01
CA ARG A 65 -15.08 -9.83 1.95
C ARG A 65 -14.11 -8.71 1.57
N ILE A 66 -12.89 -9.05 1.13
CA ILE A 66 -11.90 -8.03 0.73
C ILE A 66 -12.30 -7.34 -0.58
N SER A 67 -12.95 -8.07 -1.49
CA SER A 67 -13.45 -7.50 -2.74
C SER A 67 -14.66 -6.60 -2.49
N GLU A 68 -15.63 -7.02 -1.68
CA GLU A 68 -16.79 -6.19 -1.31
C GLU A 68 -16.35 -4.88 -0.67
N TYR A 69 -15.42 -4.98 0.27
CA TYR A 69 -14.78 -3.84 0.88
C TYR A 69 -14.13 -2.90 -0.13
N ALA A 70 -13.49 -3.47 -1.15
CA ALA A 70 -12.82 -2.69 -2.19
C ALA A 70 -13.79 -1.86 -3.03
N PHE A 71 -14.87 -2.49 -3.45
CA PHE A 71 -15.91 -1.84 -4.22
C PHE A 71 -16.70 -0.82 -3.39
N ASN A 72 -16.93 -1.10 -2.11
CA ASN A 72 -17.58 -0.17 -1.20
C ASN A 72 -16.78 1.13 -1.00
N LEU A 73 -15.48 1.06 -0.70
CA LEU A 73 -14.71 2.31 -0.61
C LEU A 73 -14.59 2.99 -1.98
N ALA A 74 -14.43 2.22 -3.07
CA ALA A 74 -14.40 2.82 -4.40
C ALA A 74 -15.66 3.67 -4.65
N ARG A 75 -16.84 3.17 -4.27
CA ARG A 75 -18.10 3.92 -4.32
C ARG A 75 -18.09 5.14 -3.39
N GLU A 76 -17.69 4.99 -2.12
CA GLU A 76 -17.65 6.09 -1.13
C GLU A 76 -16.73 7.24 -1.57
N LYS A 77 -15.59 6.92 -2.17
CA LYS A 77 -14.60 7.90 -2.65
C LYS A 77 -14.88 8.41 -4.06
N GLY A 78 -15.95 7.95 -4.72
CA GLY A 78 -16.26 8.31 -6.10
C GLY A 78 -15.23 7.81 -7.12
N SER A 79 -14.49 6.76 -6.79
CA SER A 79 -13.55 6.10 -7.70
C SER A 79 -14.31 5.32 -8.77
N ARG A 80 -13.89 5.48 -10.04
CA ARG A 80 -14.57 4.86 -11.18
C ARG A 80 -13.99 3.50 -11.58
N LYS A 81 -12.92 3.04 -10.92
CA LYS A 81 -12.20 1.83 -11.31
C LYS A 81 -11.62 1.08 -10.12
N VAL A 82 -11.71 -0.24 -10.16
CA VAL A 82 -11.05 -1.17 -9.25
C VAL A 82 -10.25 -2.18 -10.08
N THR A 83 -8.96 -2.34 -9.77
CA THR A 83 -8.11 -3.33 -10.44
C THR A 83 -7.71 -4.45 -9.48
N ALA A 84 -8.10 -5.69 -9.78
CA ALA A 84 -7.65 -6.88 -9.05
C ALA A 84 -6.24 -7.30 -9.50
N VAL A 85 -5.27 -7.24 -8.59
CA VAL A 85 -3.89 -7.65 -8.86
C VAL A 85 -3.67 -9.08 -8.40
N HIS A 86 -3.22 -9.96 -9.28
CA HIS A 86 -3.10 -11.40 -9.02
C HIS A 86 -1.85 -12.04 -9.64
N LYS A 87 -1.59 -13.31 -9.34
CA LYS A 87 -0.57 -14.13 -10.03
C LYS A 87 -1.19 -15.46 -10.50
N LEU A 88 -0.48 -16.17 -11.39
CA LEU A 88 -0.87 -17.51 -11.81
C LEU A 88 -1.12 -18.41 -10.59
N GLY A 89 -2.28 -19.07 -10.53
CA GLY A 89 -2.74 -19.86 -9.39
C GLY A 89 -3.81 -19.19 -8.52
N ASP A 90 -4.04 -17.88 -8.67
CA ASP A 90 -5.00 -17.11 -7.86
C ASP A 90 -6.43 -17.09 -8.44
N GLY A 91 -6.82 -18.14 -9.16
CA GLY A 91 -8.10 -18.20 -9.89
C GLY A 91 -9.32 -18.05 -9.00
N LEU A 92 -9.28 -18.58 -7.77
CA LEU A 92 -10.34 -18.43 -6.78
C LEU A 92 -10.59 -16.96 -6.41
N PHE A 93 -9.53 -16.23 -6.09
CA PHE A 93 -9.59 -14.81 -5.75
C PHE A 93 -10.18 -13.99 -6.90
N LEU A 94 -9.67 -14.20 -8.12
CA LEU A 94 -10.14 -13.48 -9.30
C LEU A 94 -11.62 -13.75 -9.61
N ARG A 95 -12.08 -14.99 -9.39
CA ARG A 95 -13.50 -15.34 -9.53
C ARG A 95 -14.36 -14.58 -8.53
N CYS A 96 -13.99 -14.56 -7.24
CA CYS A 96 -14.70 -13.80 -6.21
C CYS A 96 -14.73 -12.30 -6.54
N CYS A 97 -13.63 -11.73 -7.03
CA CYS A 97 -13.61 -10.32 -7.44
C CYS A 97 -14.59 -10.02 -8.58
N LYS A 98 -14.69 -10.90 -9.58
CA LYS A 98 -15.64 -10.76 -10.69
C LYS A 98 -17.09 -10.88 -10.22
N GLU A 99 -17.35 -11.78 -9.28
CA GLU A 99 -18.67 -11.97 -8.69
C GLU A 99 -19.14 -10.70 -7.96
N VAL A 100 -18.27 -10.12 -7.11
CA VAL A 100 -18.57 -8.86 -6.44
C VAL A 100 -18.71 -7.71 -7.44
N ALA A 101 -17.85 -7.64 -8.46
CA ALA A 101 -17.90 -6.59 -9.48
C ALA A 101 -19.26 -6.50 -10.19
N ALA A 102 -19.95 -7.63 -10.37
CA ALA A 102 -21.29 -7.65 -10.98
C ALA A 102 -22.33 -6.86 -10.17
N GLY A 103 -22.12 -6.65 -8.86
CA GLY A 103 -22.97 -5.83 -8.00
C GLY A 103 -22.66 -4.32 -8.03
N TYR A 104 -21.65 -3.89 -8.79
CA TYR A 104 -21.19 -2.49 -8.88
C TYR A 104 -21.00 -2.08 -10.34
N PRO A 105 -22.07 -2.08 -11.17
CA PRO A 105 -21.97 -1.80 -12.62
C PRO A 105 -21.42 -0.40 -12.95
N GLU A 106 -21.50 0.54 -12.00
CA GLU A 106 -20.96 1.90 -12.12
C GLU A 106 -19.43 1.98 -11.94
N ILE A 107 -18.79 0.91 -11.47
CA ILE A 107 -17.35 0.83 -11.21
C ILE A 107 -16.71 -0.12 -12.23
N THR A 108 -15.79 0.39 -13.04
CA THR A 108 -15.04 -0.43 -13.99
C THR A 108 -14.17 -1.44 -13.23
N PHE A 109 -14.34 -2.73 -13.53
CA PHE A 109 -13.50 -3.78 -13.00
C PHE A 109 -12.44 -4.22 -14.02
N ASP A 110 -11.18 -4.12 -13.61
CA ASP A 110 -10.02 -4.63 -14.35
C ASP A 110 -9.27 -5.69 -13.53
N ASN A 111 -8.44 -6.49 -14.20
CA ASN A 111 -7.48 -7.33 -13.52
C ASN A 111 -6.11 -7.27 -14.19
N MET A 112 -5.04 -7.42 -13.40
CA MET A 112 -3.67 -7.34 -13.89
C MET A 112 -2.76 -8.29 -13.13
N ILE A 113 -1.84 -8.93 -13.83
CA ILE A 113 -0.81 -9.76 -13.20
C ILE A 113 0.17 -8.86 -12.46
N VAL A 114 0.55 -9.24 -11.24
CA VAL A 114 1.41 -8.46 -10.33
C VAL A 114 2.72 -7.98 -10.98
N ASP A 115 3.34 -8.82 -11.81
CA ASP A 115 4.58 -8.47 -12.52
C ASP A 115 4.34 -7.30 -13.49
N ASN A 116 3.26 -7.34 -14.28
CA ASN A 116 2.86 -6.21 -15.14
C ASN A 116 2.45 -5.00 -14.30
N THR A 117 1.75 -5.18 -13.18
CA THR A 117 1.39 -4.08 -12.27
C THR A 117 2.62 -3.30 -11.82
N THR A 118 3.68 -3.99 -11.41
CA THR A 118 4.92 -3.32 -10.98
C THR A 118 5.59 -2.55 -12.11
N MET A 119 5.62 -3.09 -13.34
CA MET A 119 6.11 -2.37 -14.51
C MET A 119 5.28 -1.11 -14.81
N GLN A 120 3.95 -1.21 -14.73
CA GLN A 120 3.03 -0.09 -14.97
C GLN A 120 3.19 0.98 -13.88
N LEU A 121 3.34 0.60 -12.61
CA LEU A 121 3.53 1.54 -11.50
C LEU A 121 4.81 2.37 -11.64
N VAL A 122 5.89 1.79 -12.17
CA VAL A 122 7.15 2.52 -12.40
C VAL A 122 7.10 3.36 -13.68
N SER A 123 6.25 3.00 -14.64
CA SER A 123 6.17 3.71 -15.93
C SER A 123 5.11 4.82 -15.92
N LYS A 124 3.88 4.49 -15.54
CA LYS A 124 2.68 5.34 -15.57
C LYS A 124 1.74 4.99 -14.39
N PRO A 125 2.09 5.39 -13.16
CA PRO A 125 1.32 5.04 -11.96
C PRO A 125 -0.08 5.65 -11.91
N GLN A 126 -0.38 6.67 -12.71
CA GLN A 126 -1.66 7.40 -12.70
C GLN A 126 -2.86 6.53 -13.13
N HIS A 127 -2.62 5.37 -13.74
CA HIS A 127 -3.68 4.51 -14.27
C HIS A 127 -4.25 3.49 -13.27
N ASN A 128 -3.66 3.31 -12.09
CA ASN A 128 -4.00 2.18 -11.19
C ASN A 128 -4.74 2.67 -9.95
N VAL A 129 -5.90 2.10 -9.61
CA VAL A 129 -6.72 2.51 -8.45
C VAL A 129 -7.24 1.26 -7.71
N CYS A 130 -7.08 1.19 -6.38
CA CYS A 130 -7.66 0.13 -5.53
C CYS A 130 -8.13 0.67 -4.13
N ALA A 131 -9.40 0.92 -3.85
CA ALA A 131 -9.93 1.67 -2.65
C ALA A 131 -10.47 0.82 -1.45
N GLY A 132 -10.19 1.07 -0.13
CA GLY A 132 -10.86 0.39 1.04
C GLY A 132 -10.97 1.10 2.44
N LEU A 133 -11.89 0.71 3.37
CA LEU A 133 -12.29 1.34 4.69
C LEU A 133 -13.38 0.63 5.57
N ASP A 134 -13.05 -0.15 6.62
CA ASP A 134 -13.86 -0.50 7.83
C ASP A 134 -13.12 -1.49 8.77
N TYR A 135 -12.95 -1.07 10.04
CA TYR A 135 -11.93 -1.45 11.05
C TYR A 135 -10.48 -1.11 10.69
N ALA A 136 -9.81 -0.37 11.56
CA ALA A 136 -8.55 0.28 11.20
C ALA A 136 -7.52 0.30 12.33
N VAL A 137 -6.33 -0.26 12.05
CA VAL A 137 -5.10 0.08 12.76
C VAL A 137 -4.32 1.03 11.86
N PHE A 138 -4.07 2.24 12.36
CA PHE A 138 -3.35 3.27 11.61
C PHE A 138 -1.87 3.18 11.92
N GLU A 139 -1.09 2.80 10.91
CA GLU A 139 0.35 2.63 10.99
C GLU A 139 1.01 3.25 9.76
N THR A 140 2.34 3.38 9.78
CA THR A 140 3.05 3.85 8.59
C THR A 140 2.99 2.80 7.48
N ALA A 141 2.68 3.25 6.26
CA ALA A 141 2.51 2.40 5.08
C ALA A 141 3.67 1.42 4.83
N THR A 142 4.91 1.90 5.04
CA THR A 142 6.12 1.12 4.73
C THR A 142 6.51 0.10 5.79
N ARG A 143 5.91 0.17 6.99
CA ARG A 143 6.14 -0.78 8.11
C ARG A 143 7.62 -1.00 8.45
N ASN A 144 8.50 -0.06 8.10
CA ASN A 144 9.93 -0.18 8.34
C ASN A 144 10.27 0.19 9.78
N THR A 145 11.24 -0.52 10.38
CA THR A 145 11.71 -0.21 11.73
C THR A 145 12.85 0.82 11.72
N ARG A 146 13.55 0.96 10.59
CA ARG A 146 14.66 1.92 10.35
C ARG A 146 15.56 2.10 11.60
N LYS A 147 15.98 0.98 12.20
CA LYS A 147 16.76 0.96 13.46
C LYS A 147 18.02 1.83 13.42
N SER A 148 18.60 2.02 12.23
CA SER A 148 19.81 2.82 12.00
C SER A 148 19.64 4.33 12.24
N ILE A 149 18.40 4.86 12.23
CA ILE A 149 18.11 6.28 12.47
C ILE A 149 17.32 6.52 13.77
N ALA A 150 17.04 5.46 14.53
CA ALA A 150 16.35 5.57 15.81
C ALA A 150 17.16 6.45 16.78
N ASN A 151 16.46 7.27 17.57
CA ASN A 151 17.03 8.20 18.56
C ASN A 151 17.98 9.28 17.99
N LYS A 152 17.94 9.51 16.66
CA LYS A 152 18.78 10.53 16.00
C LYS A 152 18.03 11.82 15.65
N ASN A 153 16.73 11.91 15.95
CA ASN A 153 15.87 13.05 15.62
C ASN A 153 15.87 13.46 14.13
N ILE A 154 16.04 12.49 13.23
CA ILE A 154 16.04 12.69 11.76
C ILE A 154 14.92 11.91 11.07
N ALA A 155 14.02 11.29 11.84
CA ALA A 155 12.90 10.54 11.30
C ALA A 155 11.86 11.52 10.72
N ASN A 156 11.37 11.24 9.52
CA ASN A 156 10.29 12.01 8.93
C ASN A 156 8.95 11.64 9.60
N PRO A 157 8.28 12.57 10.30
CA PRO A 157 7.05 12.29 11.03
C PRO A 157 5.79 12.28 10.15
N THR A 158 5.85 12.76 8.90
CA THR A 158 4.68 12.97 8.04
C THR A 158 3.83 11.71 7.89
N ALA A 159 4.44 10.54 7.70
CA ALA A 159 3.71 9.28 7.56
C ALA A 159 2.93 8.91 8.84
N THR A 160 3.51 9.16 10.01
CA THR A 160 2.86 8.91 11.30
C THR A 160 1.74 9.92 11.56
N LEU A 161 1.97 11.20 11.24
CA LEU A 161 0.96 12.26 11.41
C LEU A 161 -0.26 12.05 10.48
N LEU A 162 -0.03 11.66 9.23
CA LEU A 162 -1.11 11.30 8.30
C LEU A 162 -1.88 10.06 8.76
N ALA A 163 -1.20 9.04 9.28
CA ALA A 163 -1.86 7.88 9.88
C ALA A 163 -2.76 8.30 11.07
N SER A 164 -2.28 9.19 11.94
CA SER A 164 -3.09 9.76 13.02
C SER A 164 -4.30 10.56 12.50
N CYS A 165 -4.16 11.28 11.39
CA CYS A 165 -5.30 11.99 10.78
C CYS A 165 -6.36 11.01 10.26
N LEU A 166 -5.95 9.91 9.63
CA LEU A 166 -6.86 8.85 9.20
C LEU A 166 -7.59 8.21 10.41
N MET A 167 -6.90 8.06 11.55
CA MET A 167 -7.51 7.60 12.79
C MET A 167 -8.61 8.54 13.29
N VAL A 168 -8.31 9.83 13.37
CA VAL A 168 -9.27 10.84 13.81
C VAL A 168 -10.48 10.92 12.87
N GLN A 169 -10.25 10.78 11.55
CA GLN A 169 -11.31 10.69 10.56
C GLN A 169 -12.20 9.46 10.77
N HIS A 170 -11.60 8.30 11.07
CA HIS A 170 -12.33 7.07 11.37
C HIS A 170 -13.15 7.17 12.66
N LEU A 171 -12.67 7.91 13.66
CA LEU A 171 -13.42 8.23 14.89
C LEU A 171 -14.54 9.27 14.69
N LYS A 172 -14.73 9.78 13.46
CA LYS A 172 -15.74 10.79 13.08
C LYS A 172 -15.61 12.11 13.86
N TRP A 173 -14.40 12.47 14.28
CA TRP A 173 -14.11 13.75 14.93
C TRP A 173 -13.74 14.81 13.88
N SER A 174 -14.77 15.38 13.26
CA SER A 174 -14.65 16.33 12.14
C SER A 174 -13.86 17.61 12.46
N THR A 175 -13.84 18.05 13.71
CA THR A 175 -13.15 19.27 14.16
C THR A 175 -11.64 19.23 13.98
N LEU A 176 -11.04 18.04 13.93
CA LEU A 176 -9.59 17.85 13.84
C LEU A 176 -9.09 17.59 12.40
N LEU A 177 -9.98 17.55 11.40
CA LEU A 177 -9.61 17.38 9.98
C LEU A 177 -8.69 18.50 9.45
N CYS A 178 -8.73 19.68 10.06
CA CYS A 178 -7.82 20.80 9.82
C CYS A 178 -6.34 20.40 9.91
N LEU A 179 -5.99 19.41 10.74
CA LEU A 179 -4.61 18.94 10.88
C LEU A 179 -4.06 18.28 9.60
N ARG A 180 -4.91 17.60 8.82
CA ARG A 180 -4.48 16.99 7.56
C ARG A 180 -4.07 18.07 6.55
N SER A 181 -4.93 19.06 6.32
CA SER A 181 -4.62 20.18 5.43
C SER A 181 -3.36 20.91 5.87
N ARG A 182 -3.18 21.13 7.17
CA ARG A 182 -1.97 21.75 7.72
C ARG A 182 -0.69 20.94 7.50
N GLU A 183 -0.73 19.62 7.58
CA GLU A 183 0.44 18.77 7.32
C GLU A 183 0.77 18.70 5.82
N GLU A 184 -0.25 18.68 4.96
CA GLU A 184 -0.09 18.79 3.50
C GLU A 184 0.48 20.18 3.12
N ASP A 185 -0.01 21.25 3.74
CA ASP A 185 0.50 22.62 3.60
C ASP A 185 1.93 22.75 4.15
N ARG A 186 2.27 22.10 5.28
CA ARG A 186 3.65 22.14 5.80
C ARG A 186 4.61 21.40 4.86
N ALA A 187 4.15 20.33 4.22
CA ALA A 187 4.91 19.69 3.14
C ALA A 187 5.09 20.64 1.93
N HIS A 188 4.14 21.57 1.67
CA HIS A 188 4.30 22.65 0.69
C HIS A 188 5.28 23.74 1.14
N GLN A 189 5.23 24.18 2.40
CA GLN A 189 6.06 25.28 2.91
C GLN A 189 7.56 24.95 2.97
N ASN A 190 7.93 23.68 3.18
CA ASN A 190 9.34 23.25 3.20
C ASN A 190 10.09 23.45 1.85
N ARG A 191 9.40 23.93 0.81
CA ARG A 191 9.98 24.40 -0.46
C ARG A 191 11.00 25.54 -0.29
N SER A 192 10.88 26.38 0.74
CA SER A 192 11.78 27.52 0.95
C SER A 192 13.09 27.18 1.69
N GLU A 193 13.18 26.02 2.37
CA GLU A 193 14.39 25.61 3.10
C GLU A 193 15.24 24.56 2.37
N LEU A 194 14.73 23.96 1.30
CA LEU A 194 15.42 22.91 0.53
C LEU A 194 16.36 23.43 -0.58
N HIS A 195 16.65 24.73 -0.64
CA HIS A 195 17.80 25.24 -1.38
C HIS A 195 19.11 24.97 -0.60
N PHE A 196 19.50 23.70 -0.49
CA PHE A 196 20.82 23.31 -0.02
C PHE A 196 21.64 22.68 -1.14
N SER A 197 22.61 23.47 -1.62
CA SER A 197 23.86 23.13 -2.31
C SER A 197 23.82 22.02 -3.38
N SER A 198 23.70 22.45 -4.63
CA SER A 198 24.13 21.67 -5.80
C SER A 198 25.66 21.63 -5.90
N HIS A 199 26.35 20.92 -5.00
CA HIS A 199 27.71 20.42 -5.25
C HIS A 199 28.06 19.30 -4.27
N ALA A 200 28.00 18.05 -4.75
CA ALA A 200 28.71 16.92 -4.15
C ALA A 200 29.56 16.27 -5.26
N PRO A 201 30.87 16.06 -5.05
CA PRO A 201 31.76 15.52 -6.07
C PRO A 201 31.50 14.03 -6.31
N LEU A 202 31.61 13.62 -7.58
CA LEU A 202 31.54 12.22 -8.01
C LEU A 202 32.68 11.42 -7.37
N ALA A 203 32.35 10.58 -6.40
CA ALA A 203 33.28 9.60 -5.84
C ALA A 203 33.37 8.40 -6.79
N HIS A 204 34.50 8.27 -7.50
CA HIS A 204 34.89 7.03 -8.17
C HIS A 204 35.16 5.95 -7.11
N GLY A 205 34.33 4.90 -7.11
CA GLY A 205 34.50 3.71 -6.27
C GLY A 205 34.51 2.45 -7.15
N SER A 206 35.58 1.66 -7.00
CA SER A 206 35.92 0.43 -7.69
C SER A 206 34.88 -0.71 -7.56
N PRO A 207 34.87 -1.69 -8.48
CA PRO A 207 33.82 -2.70 -8.57
C PRO A 207 33.91 -3.70 -7.42
N LYS A 208 32.85 -3.80 -6.61
CA LYS A 208 32.68 -4.88 -5.63
C LYS A 208 31.96 -6.07 -6.29
N ASN A 209 32.64 -7.20 -6.15
CA ASN A 209 32.36 -8.53 -6.68
C ASN A 209 30.94 -9.01 -6.33
N THR A 210 30.17 -9.42 -7.34
CA THR A 210 28.86 -10.06 -7.22
C THR A 210 29.02 -11.55 -6.94
N ARG A 211 29.03 -11.94 -5.68
CA ARG A 211 28.66 -13.28 -5.20
C ARG A 211 27.95 -13.10 -3.86
N ASP A 212 26.93 -13.93 -3.64
CA ASP A 212 26.06 -13.99 -2.46
C ASP A 212 24.69 -13.31 -2.63
N ALA A 213 23.92 -13.85 -3.58
CA ALA A 213 22.46 -13.87 -3.54
C ALA A 213 21.99 -15.16 -4.25
N TRP A 214 21.91 -16.24 -3.49
CA TRP A 214 21.02 -17.38 -3.74
C TRP A 214 20.13 -17.52 -2.51
#